data_AF-A0A9D5KBL3-F1
#
_entry.id   AF-A0A9D5KBL3-F1
#
_cell.length_a   1.000
_cell.length_b   1.000
_cell.length_c   1.000
_cell.angle_alpha   90.00
_cell.angle_beta   90.00
_cell.angle_gamma   90.00
#
_symmetry.space_group_name_H-M   'P 1'
#
loop_
_entity.id
_entity.type
_entity.pdbx_description
1 polymer ?
#
loop_
_entity_poly.entity_id
_entity_poly.type
_entity_poly.pdbx_seq_one_letter_code
_entity_poly.pdbx_strand_id
1 'polypeptide(L)'
;MSRVLICAAVCAVVLGAAGCGQRTAVKKGELFGVIGEIRTEATTEWEQPYSDGFVAIIPTGTVLEARFTTTPGAAYFECTPIMVNNTKDPVAIIEHFVPEGIRTRQGFEGFSFTLPVKLIDTKLKRLPKR
;
A
#
# COMPACT_ATOMS: atom_id res chain seq x y z
N MET A 1 8.85 67.73 -0.32
CA MET A 1 8.59 66.57 0.56
C MET A 1 8.01 65.47 -0.32
N SER A 2 8.87 64.54 -0.75
CA SER A 2 8.55 63.51 -1.73
C SER A 2 8.67 62.14 -1.08
N ARG A 3 7.64 61.31 -1.22
CA ARG A 3 7.71 59.84 -1.45
C ARG A 3 6.30 59.26 -1.35
N VAL A 4 5.62 59.21 -2.49
CA VAL A 4 4.51 58.29 -2.73
C VAL A 4 5.15 57.06 -3.37
N LEU A 5 5.27 55.96 -2.61
CA LEU A 5 5.79 54.68 -3.10
C LEU A 5 4.60 53.79 -3.46
N ILE A 6 4.45 53.59 -4.77
CA ILE A 6 3.36 52.91 -5.44
C ILE A 6 3.45 51.40 -5.18
N CYS A 7 2.40 50.86 -4.56
CA CYS A 7 2.02 49.45 -4.62
C CYS A 7 1.64 49.10 -6.06
N ALA A 8 2.44 48.30 -6.77
CA ALA A 8 1.98 47.54 -7.94
C ALA A 8 3.08 46.59 -8.42
N ALA A 9 2.74 45.30 -8.50
CA ALA A 9 3.26 44.27 -9.43
C ALA A 9 3.18 42.91 -8.71
N VAL A 10 1.98 42.38 -8.49
CA VAL A 10 1.26 41.51 -9.44
C VAL A 10 1.89 40.12 -9.52
N CYS A 11 1.24 39.21 -8.80
CA CYS A 11 1.01 37.80 -9.10
C CYS A 11 1.45 37.36 -10.51
N ALA A 12 2.63 36.78 -10.60
CA ALA A 12 3.07 36.13 -11.82
C ALA A 12 3.58 34.73 -11.49
N VAL A 13 2.81 33.75 -11.95
CA VAL A 13 3.27 32.41 -12.33
C VAL A 13 3.50 31.42 -11.18
N VAL A 14 2.40 31.00 -10.53
CA VAL A 14 2.29 29.62 -10.05
C VAL A 14 1.77 28.78 -11.22
N LEU A 15 2.61 28.61 -12.25
CA LEU A 15 2.33 27.67 -13.33
C LEU A 15 2.30 26.28 -12.72
N GLY A 16 1.12 25.66 -12.81
CA GLY A 16 0.85 24.34 -12.30
C GLY A 16 1.91 23.35 -12.75
N ALA A 17 2.63 22.81 -11.77
CA ALA A 17 3.15 21.46 -11.84
C ALA A 17 1.95 20.49 -11.85
N ALA A 18 1.16 20.53 -12.93
CA ALA A 18 0.45 19.37 -13.41
C ALA A 18 1.53 18.43 -13.96
N GLY A 19 2.38 17.92 -13.06
CA GLY A 19 3.17 16.75 -13.36
C GLY A 19 2.15 15.69 -13.71
N CYS A 20 2.10 15.32 -14.99
CA CYS A 20 1.69 13.99 -15.40
C CYS A 20 2.59 13.02 -14.62
N GLY A 21 2.23 12.77 -13.36
CA GLY A 21 2.92 11.85 -12.48
C GLY A 21 2.75 10.51 -13.13
N GLN A 22 3.72 10.13 -13.96
CA GLN A 22 3.81 8.77 -14.44
C GLN A 22 3.75 7.90 -13.20
N ARG A 23 2.64 7.16 -13.05
CA ARG A 23 2.45 6.24 -11.93
C ARG A 23 3.59 5.24 -12.04
N THR A 24 4.61 5.44 -11.21
CA THR A 24 5.81 4.62 -11.21
C THR A 24 5.39 3.21 -10.86
N ALA A 25 5.87 2.26 -11.66
CA ALA A 25 5.65 0.85 -11.41
C ALA A 25 6.07 0.50 -9.98
N VAL A 26 5.24 -0.28 -9.29
CA VAL A 26 5.61 -0.91 -8.01
C VAL A 26 6.60 -2.02 -8.32
N LYS A 27 7.73 -2.04 -7.62
CA LYS A 27 8.77 -3.07 -7.82
C LYS A 27 8.56 -4.23 -6.85
N LYS A 28 8.89 -5.45 -7.27
CA LYS A 28 8.97 -6.60 -6.35
C LYS A 28 9.91 -6.29 -5.17
N GLY A 29 9.47 -6.65 -3.97
CA GLY A 29 10.20 -6.40 -2.71
C GLY A 29 10.17 -4.94 -2.26
N GLU A 30 9.37 -4.09 -2.90
CA GLU A 30 9.16 -2.73 -2.43
C GLU A 30 8.30 -2.72 -1.17
N LEU A 31 8.70 -1.88 -0.21
CA LEU A 31 8.08 -1.83 1.11
C LEU A 31 7.14 -0.63 1.24
N PHE A 32 5.97 -0.88 1.83
CA PHE A 32 4.95 0.13 2.08
C PHE A 32 4.54 0.12 3.55
N GLY A 33 4.63 1.25 4.23
CA GLY A 33 4.07 1.46 5.55
C GLY A 33 2.63 1.94 5.44
N VAL A 34 1.71 1.30 6.16
CA VAL A 34 0.30 1.70 6.24
C VAL A 34 0.20 2.90 7.17
N ILE A 35 -0.24 4.05 6.64
CA ILE A 35 -0.39 5.32 7.38
C ILE A 35 -1.84 5.65 7.71
N GLY A 36 -2.79 4.87 7.22
CA GLY A 36 -4.20 4.93 7.59
C GLY A 36 -4.89 3.61 7.27
N GLU A 37 -5.89 3.24 8.08
CA GLU A 37 -6.54 1.92 7.97
C GLU A 37 -7.10 1.64 6.57
N ILE A 38 -6.89 0.41 6.10
CA ILE A 38 -7.34 -0.07 4.79
C ILE A 38 -8.24 -1.27 4.98
N ARG A 39 -9.53 -1.13 4.66
CA ARG A 39 -10.43 -2.26 4.50
C ARG A 39 -10.30 -2.82 3.09
N THR A 40 -9.99 -4.09 2.96
CA THR A 40 -9.80 -4.76 1.66
C THR A 40 -10.16 -6.23 1.75
N GLU A 41 -10.29 -6.87 0.60
CA GLU A 41 -10.32 -8.33 0.49
C GLU A 41 -8.88 -8.85 0.40
N ALA A 42 -8.63 -9.93 1.13
CA ALA A 42 -7.43 -10.76 1.03
C ALA A 42 -7.74 -11.98 0.18
N THR A 43 -6.78 -12.40 -0.63
CA THR A 43 -6.84 -13.67 -1.36
C THR A 43 -6.04 -14.72 -0.58
N THR A 44 -6.62 -15.88 -0.39
CA THR A 44 -5.96 -17.03 0.25
C THR A 44 -5.27 -17.90 -0.79
N GLU A 45 -4.11 -18.44 -0.41
CA GLU A 45 -3.28 -19.32 -1.21
C GLU A 45 -3.38 -20.74 -0.66
N TRP A 46 -3.55 -21.71 -1.56
CA TRP A 46 -3.75 -23.11 -1.22
C TRP A 46 -2.87 -24.01 -2.10
N GLU A 47 -2.52 -25.19 -1.57
CA GLU A 47 -1.71 -26.22 -2.25
C GLU A 47 -2.33 -26.69 -3.58
N GLN A 48 -3.66 -26.65 -3.68
CA GLN A 48 -4.44 -27.02 -4.88
C GLN A 48 -4.95 -25.76 -5.59
N PRO A 49 -5.36 -25.81 -6.87
CA PRO A 49 -5.83 -24.65 -7.64
C PRO A 49 -7.21 -24.15 -7.17
N TYR A 50 -7.30 -23.79 -5.91
CA TYR A 50 -8.43 -23.21 -5.22
C TYR A 50 -7.96 -21.88 -4.63
N SER A 51 -8.75 -20.84 -4.80
CA SER A 51 -8.57 -19.57 -4.12
C SER A 51 -9.88 -19.19 -3.46
N ASP A 52 -9.77 -18.70 -2.23
CA ASP A 52 -10.87 -18.14 -1.46
C ASP A 52 -10.44 -16.74 -0.98
N GLY A 53 -11.35 -15.98 -0.37
CA GLY A 53 -11.03 -14.67 0.16
C GLY A 53 -11.69 -14.36 1.49
N PHE A 54 -11.15 -13.38 2.18
CA PHE A 54 -11.76 -12.84 3.39
C PHE A 54 -11.60 -11.32 3.45
N VAL A 55 -12.54 -10.65 4.09
CA VAL A 55 -12.43 -9.21 4.34
C VAL A 55 -11.53 -8.98 5.54
N ALA A 56 -10.53 -8.11 5.37
CA ALA A 56 -9.59 -7.71 6.41
C ALA A 56 -9.55 -6.20 6.58
N ILE A 57 -9.13 -5.77 7.77
CA ILE A 57 -8.73 -4.40 8.05
C ILE A 57 -7.23 -4.42 8.28
N ILE A 58 -6.48 -3.71 7.44
CA ILE A 58 -5.04 -3.52 7.59
C ILE A 58 -4.82 -2.30 8.49
N PRO A 59 -4.33 -2.48 9.73
CA PRO A 59 -4.16 -1.38 10.66
C PRO A 59 -2.98 -0.48 10.28
N THR A 60 -3.02 0.76 10.78
CA THR A 60 -1.88 1.68 10.70
C THR A 60 -0.64 1.06 11.36
N GLY A 61 0.53 1.24 10.75
CA GLY A 61 1.81 0.69 11.23
C GLY A 61 2.16 -0.67 10.65
N THR A 62 1.25 -1.35 9.93
CA THR A 62 1.59 -2.53 9.14
C THR A 62 2.62 -2.18 8.07
N VAL A 63 3.58 -3.08 7.83
CA VAL A 63 4.49 -3.01 6.68
C VAL A 63 4.12 -4.10 5.70
N LEU A 64 3.85 -3.69 4.46
CA LEU A 64 3.53 -4.54 3.34
C LEU A 64 4.74 -4.62 2.40
N GLU A 65 4.97 -5.79 1.82
CA GLU A 65 5.97 -6.02 0.77
C GLU A 65 5.28 -6.40 -0.54
N ALA A 66 5.62 -5.73 -1.64
CA ALA A 66 5.08 -6.06 -2.95
C ALA A 66 5.61 -7.40 -3.47
N ARG A 67 4.72 -8.32 -3.87
CA ARG A 67 5.09 -9.66 -4.33
C ARG A 67 5.68 -9.68 -5.73
N PHE A 68 5.17 -8.81 -6.61
CA PHE A 68 5.51 -8.78 -8.03
C PHE A 68 5.76 -7.35 -8.50
N THR A 69 6.56 -7.21 -9.56
CA THR A 69 6.73 -5.93 -10.25
C THR A 69 5.53 -5.69 -11.15
N THR A 70 4.83 -4.57 -10.98
CA THR A 70 3.68 -4.21 -11.82
C THR A 70 4.14 -3.63 -13.15
N THR A 71 3.32 -3.73 -14.19
CA THR A 71 3.50 -2.93 -15.40
C THR A 71 3.32 -1.43 -15.10
N PRO A 72 4.01 -0.52 -15.80
CA PRO A 72 3.75 0.90 -15.69
C PRO A 72 2.26 1.21 -15.96
N GLY A 73 1.64 2.00 -15.09
CA GLY A 73 0.21 2.34 -15.19
C GLY A 73 -0.77 1.31 -14.62
N ALA A 74 -0.31 0.21 -14.02
CA ALA A 74 -1.17 -0.75 -13.33
C ALA A 74 -2.10 -0.06 -12.30
N ALA A 75 -3.34 -0.51 -12.24
CA ALA A 75 -4.32 0.02 -11.29
C ALA A 75 -4.16 -0.58 -9.88
N TYR A 76 -3.59 -1.77 -9.80
CA TYR A 76 -3.44 -2.56 -8.58
C TYR A 76 -2.05 -3.18 -8.50
N PHE A 77 -1.65 -3.53 -7.29
CA PHE A 77 -0.46 -4.32 -7.02
C PHE A 77 -0.75 -5.32 -5.90
N GLU A 78 -0.01 -6.41 -5.88
CA GLU A 78 -0.15 -7.46 -4.88
C GLU A 78 0.93 -7.36 -3.81
N CYS A 79 0.56 -7.54 -2.55
CA CYS A 79 1.48 -7.44 -1.42
C CYS A 79 1.14 -8.40 -0.28
N THR A 80 2.12 -8.73 0.55
CA THR A 80 1.95 -9.48 1.79
C THR A 80 2.39 -8.65 2.99
N PRO A 81 1.75 -8.79 4.15
CA PRO A 81 2.24 -8.17 5.38
C PRO A 81 3.50 -8.87 5.88
N ILE A 82 4.55 -8.11 6.15
CA ILE A 82 5.81 -8.59 6.75
C ILE A 82 6.00 -8.09 8.19
N MET A 83 5.11 -7.19 8.65
CA MET A 83 5.08 -6.69 10.01
C MET A 83 3.69 -6.13 10.34
N VAL A 84 3.16 -6.41 11.52
CA VAL A 84 1.92 -5.81 12.07
C VAL A 84 2.07 -5.69 13.59
N ASN A 85 1.54 -4.64 14.21
CA ASN A 85 1.64 -4.43 15.67
C ASN A 85 3.06 -4.62 16.24
N ASN A 86 4.09 -4.17 15.51
CA ASN A 86 5.51 -4.35 15.81
C ASN A 86 6.04 -5.80 15.85
N THR A 87 5.23 -6.80 15.49
CA THR A 87 5.70 -8.18 15.29
C THR A 87 6.06 -8.44 13.84
N LYS A 88 7.13 -9.20 13.62
CA LYS A 88 7.56 -9.75 12.33
C LYS A 88 7.39 -11.28 12.26
N ASP A 89 6.87 -11.89 13.32
CA ASP A 89 6.63 -13.32 13.36
C ASP A 89 5.55 -13.68 12.33
N PRO A 90 5.87 -14.50 11.32
CA PRO A 90 4.91 -14.90 10.29
C PRO A 90 3.67 -15.57 10.87
N VAL A 91 3.82 -16.35 11.95
CA VAL A 91 2.68 -17.02 12.59
C VAL A 91 1.74 -15.97 13.16
N ALA A 92 2.23 -15.07 14.02
CA ALA A 92 1.44 -13.99 14.59
C ALA A 92 0.78 -13.08 13.53
N ILE A 93 1.45 -12.85 12.40
CA ILE A 93 0.86 -12.10 11.27
C ILE A 93 -0.33 -12.87 10.67
N ILE A 94 -0.20 -14.17 10.43
CA ILE A 94 -1.30 -15.01 9.93
C ILE A 94 -2.44 -15.04 10.95
N GLU A 95 -2.17 -15.21 12.24
CA GLU A 95 -3.23 -15.23 13.26
C GLU A 95 -3.99 -13.90 13.36
N HIS A 96 -3.29 -12.78 13.11
CA HIS A 96 -3.89 -11.46 13.14
C HIS A 96 -4.88 -11.22 12.00
N PHE A 97 -4.54 -11.67 10.79
CA PHE A 97 -5.32 -11.36 9.60
C PHE A 97 -6.30 -12.48 9.22
N VAL A 98 -5.88 -13.73 9.32
CA VAL A 98 -6.59 -14.86 8.73
C VAL A 98 -7.52 -15.47 9.79
N PRO A 99 -8.84 -15.55 9.54
CA PRO A 99 -9.77 -16.22 10.44
C PRO A 99 -9.34 -17.65 10.76
N GLU A 100 -9.59 -18.11 12.00
CA GLU A 100 -9.21 -19.45 12.45
C GLU A 100 -9.72 -20.56 11.54
N GLY A 101 -10.99 -20.46 11.11
CA GLY A 101 -11.60 -21.42 10.20
C GLY A 101 -10.99 -21.46 8.79
N ILE A 102 -10.15 -20.49 8.42
CA ILE A 102 -9.37 -20.52 7.17
C ILE A 102 -7.97 -21.05 7.44
N ARG A 103 -7.23 -20.47 8.40
CA ARG A 103 -5.81 -20.81 8.65
C ARG A 103 -5.58 -22.24 9.16
N THR A 104 -6.61 -22.91 9.67
CA THR A 104 -6.55 -24.30 10.15
C THR A 104 -6.98 -25.34 9.12
N ARG A 105 -7.52 -24.91 7.96
CA ARG A 105 -7.92 -25.82 6.89
C ARG A 105 -6.68 -26.43 6.23
N GLN A 106 -6.77 -27.71 5.91
CA GLN A 106 -5.71 -28.43 5.20
C GLN A 106 -5.40 -27.76 3.85
N GLY A 107 -4.12 -27.61 3.56
CA GLY A 107 -3.63 -27.04 2.31
C GLY A 107 -3.54 -25.51 2.29
N PHE A 108 -3.85 -24.81 3.39
CA PHE A 108 -3.61 -23.36 3.48
C PHE A 108 -2.11 -23.05 3.46
N GLU A 109 -1.67 -22.19 2.55
CA GLU A 109 -0.25 -21.82 2.38
C GLU A 109 0.03 -20.37 2.76
N GLY A 110 -0.96 -19.49 2.63
CA GLY A 110 -0.77 -18.07 2.91
C GLY A 110 -1.91 -17.19 2.41
N PHE A 111 -1.65 -15.90 2.35
CA PHE A 111 -2.58 -14.92 1.82
C PHE A 111 -1.84 -13.69 1.30
N SER A 112 -2.51 -12.96 0.42
CA SER A 112 -2.03 -11.68 -0.09
C SER A 112 -3.16 -10.66 -0.15
N PHE A 113 -2.77 -9.39 -0.24
CA PHE A 113 -3.67 -8.27 -0.49
C PHE A 113 -3.44 -7.73 -1.89
N THR A 114 -4.52 -7.48 -2.62
CA THR A 114 -4.50 -6.72 -3.87
C THR A 114 -4.95 -5.28 -3.58
N LEU A 115 -4.03 -4.33 -3.62
CA LEU A 115 -4.30 -2.95 -3.25
C LEU A 115 -4.28 -2.02 -4.47
N PRO A 116 -5.19 -1.02 -4.54
CA PRO A 116 -5.14 0.01 -5.57
C PRO A 116 -3.86 0.85 -5.45
N VAL A 117 -3.17 1.09 -6.57
CA VAL A 117 -1.99 1.97 -6.64
C VAL A 117 -2.32 3.39 -6.16
N LYS A 118 -3.58 3.85 -6.29
CA LYS A 118 -4.04 5.15 -5.77
C LYS A 118 -3.97 5.29 -4.24
N LEU A 119 -3.80 4.19 -3.51
CA LEU A 119 -3.59 4.23 -2.05
C LEU A 119 -2.16 4.65 -1.68
N ILE A 120 -1.21 4.54 -2.62
CA ILE A 120 0.14 5.07 -2.46
C ILE A 120 0.04 6.60 -2.30
N ASP A 121 0.77 7.12 -1.32
CA ASP A 121 0.82 8.52 -0.88
C ASP A 121 -0.47 9.04 -0.19
N THR A 122 -1.53 8.23 -0.10
CA THR A 122 -2.76 8.60 0.64
C THR A 122 -2.99 7.74 1.88
N LYS A 123 -2.84 6.42 1.77
CA LYS A 123 -2.93 5.46 2.90
C LYS A 123 -1.68 4.59 3.06
N LEU A 124 -0.78 4.64 2.09
CA LEU A 124 0.48 3.92 2.08
C LEU A 124 1.64 4.90 1.88
N LYS A 125 2.75 4.67 2.56
CA LYS A 125 4.00 5.41 2.38
C LYS A 125 5.10 4.44 1.94
N ARG A 126 5.82 4.77 0.86
CA ARG A 126 7.00 4.00 0.45
C ARG A 126 8.07 4.07 1.54
N LEU A 127 8.64 2.93 1.88
CA LEU A 127 9.72 2.79 2.86
C LEU A 127 11.05 2.51 2.15
N PRO A 128 12.17 2.96 2.72
CA PRO A 128 13.49 2.62 2.19
C PRO A 128 13.70 1.10 2.22
N LYS A 129 14.29 0.57 1.15
CA LYS A 129 14.71 -0.84 1.10
C LYS A 129 15.80 -1.03 2.15
N ARG A 130 15.60 -1.99 3.06
CA ARG A 130 16.61 -2.38 4.05
C ARG A 130 17.72 -3.19 3.41
#